data_AF-A0A4Q4CHS4-F1
#
_entry.id   AF-A0A4Q4CHS4-F1
#
_cell.length_a   1.000
_cell.length_b   1.000
_cell.length_c   1.000
_cell.angle_alpha   90.00
_cell.angle_beta   90.00
_cell.angle_gamma   90.00
#
_symmetry.space_group_name_H-M   'P 1'
#
loop_
_entity.id
_entity.type
_entity.pdbx_description
1 polymer ?
#
loop_
_entity_poly.entity_id
_entity_poly.type
_entity_poly.pdbx_seq_one_letter_code
_entity_poly.pdbx_strand_id
1 'polypeptide(L)' 'QVQRAWAAQHTVMENAAALAAKAVRTCGGQAMLKSLPLERLYRDARCGSLMLPWTAELCIDRLGRDCLYAKGETDD' A
#
# COMPACT_ATOMS: atom_id res chain seq x y z
N GLN A 1 12.54 11.40 -9.60
CA GLN A 1 11.26 10.74 -9.92
C GLN A 1 10.97 9.55 -8.99
N VAL A 2 12.00 8.82 -8.52
CA VAL A 2 11.85 7.63 -7.65
C VAL A 2 11.13 7.92 -6.32
N GLN A 3 11.44 9.02 -5.63
CA GLN A 3 10.75 9.42 -4.39
C GLN A 3 9.22 9.55 -4.58
N ARG A 4 8.77 10.11 -5.71
CA ARG A 4 7.34 10.20 -6.04
C ARG A 4 6.72 8.83 -6.27
N ALA A 5 7.47 7.90 -6.84
CA ALA A 5 7.01 6.53 -7.02
C ALA A 5 6.86 5.80 -5.66
N TRP A 6 7.78 5.96 -4.71
CA TRP A 6 7.64 5.38 -3.36
C TRP A 6 6.43 5.98 -2.63
N ALA A 7 6.28 7.30 -2.66
CA ALA A 7 5.14 7.98 -2.04
C ALA A 7 3.81 7.53 -2.65
N ALA A 8 3.72 7.47 -3.97
CA ALA A 8 2.52 7.00 -4.68
C ALA A 8 2.23 5.54 -4.37
N GLN A 9 3.22 4.66 -4.45
CA GLN A 9 3.06 3.24 -4.17
C GLN A 9 2.56 3.01 -2.74
N HIS A 10 3.23 3.60 -1.73
CA HIS A 10 2.80 3.50 -0.33
C HIS A 10 1.36 3.97 -0.15
N THR A 11 1.05 5.15 -0.70
CA THR A 11 -0.27 5.78 -0.58
C THR A 11 -1.35 4.92 -1.22
N VAL A 12 -1.16 4.41 -2.44
CA VAL A 12 -2.18 3.62 -3.14
C VAL A 12 -2.40 2.29 -2.44
N MET A 13 -1.35 1.58 -2.01
CA MET A 13 -1.48 0.25 -1.41
C MET A 13 -2.20 0.31 -0.06
N GLU A 14 -1.83 1.25 0.83
CA GLU A 14 -2.50 1.40 2.13
C GLU A 14 -3.96 1.88 1.99
N ASN A 15 -4.20 2.87 1.12
CA ASN A 15 -5.56 3.38 0.93
C ASN A 15 -6.48 2.39 0.20
N ALA A 16 -5.96 1.58 -0.73
CA ALA A 16 -6.74 0.54 -1.40
C ALA A 16 -7.26 -0.49 -0.39
N ALA A 17 -6.40 -0.94 0.53
CA ALA A 17 -6.80 -1.87 1.59
C ALA A 17 -7.83 -1.26 2.53
N ALA A 18 -7.63 0.00 2.96
CA ALA A 18 -8.58 0.72 3.81
C ALA A 18 -9.95 0.93 3.13
N LEU A 19 -9.96 1.27 1.84
CA LEU A 19 -11.18 1.45 1.06
C LEU A 19 -11.93 0.14 0.88
N ALA A 20 -11.23 -0.94 0.52
CA ALA A 20 -11.85 -2.27 0.36
C ALA A 20 -12.42 -2.79 1.68
N ALA A 21 -11.73 -2.59 2.81
CA ALA A 21 -12.24 -2.91 4.14
C ALA A 21 -13.53 -2.15 4.46
N LYS A 22 -13.59 -0.85 4.12
CA LYS A 22 -14.79 -0.03 4.29
C LYS A 22 -15.93 -0.55 3.42
N ALA A 23 -15.68 -0.91 2.17
CA ALA A 23 -16.68 -1.48 1.28
C ALA A 23 -17.26 -2.80 1.81
N VAL A 24 -16.41 -3.73 2.28
CA VAL A 24 -16.85 -4.98 2.91
C VAL A 24 -17.74 -4.70 4.13
N ARG A 25 -17.34 -3.75 4.99
CA ARG A 25 -18.14 -3.36 6.17
C ARG A 25 -19.49 -2.75 5.79
N THR A 26 -19.52 -1.87 4.78
CA THR A 26 -20.74 -1.21 4.31
C THR A 26 -21.74 -2.21 3.72
N CYS A 27 -21.27 -3.20 2.96
CA CYS A 27 -22.14 -4.20 2.33
C CYS A 27 -22.47 -5.39 3.24
N GLY A 28 -21.79 -5.55 4.38
CA GLY A 28 -22.04 -6.64 5.33
C GLY A 28 -21.94 -8.02 4.68
N GLY A 29 -22.90 -8.91 4.96
CA GLY A 29 -22.93 -10.27 4.40
C GLY A 29 -23.00 -10.33 2.87
N GLN A 30 -23.55 -9.31 2.21
CA GLN A 30 -23.60 -9.25 0.74
C GLN A 30 -22.20 -9.16 0.11
N ALA A 31 -21.21 -8.64 0.85
CA ALA A 31 -19.82 -8.57 0.37
C ALA A 31 -19.18 -9.96 0.14
N MET A 32 -19.77 -11.02 0.69
CA MET A 32 -19.30 -12.41 0.54
C MET A 32 -19.96 -13.13 -0.64
N LEU A 33 -21.03 -12.57 -1.22
CA LEU A 33 -21.67 -13.16 -2.39
C LEU A 33 -20.80 -13.00 -3.62
N LYS A 34 -20.74 -14.03 -4.48
CA LYS A 34 -19.94 -13.99 -5.71
C LYS A 34 -20.45 -13.01 -6.77
N SER A 35 -21.67 -12.48 -6.61
CA SER A 35 -22.20 -11.38 -7.42
C SER A 35 -21.47 -10.06 -7.18
N LEU A 36 -20.83 -9.87 -6.03
CA LEU A 36 -20.03 -8.70 -5.69
C LEU A 36 -18.58 -9.12 -5.41
N PRO A 37 -17.57 -8.62 -6.16
CA PRO A 37 -16.19 -9.06 -6.01
C PRO A 37 -15.48 -8.46 -4.76
N LEU A 38 -16.22 -7.97 -3.76
CA LEU A 38 -15.67 -7.16 -2.66
C LEU A 38 -14.69 -7.94 -1.77
N GLU A 39 -15.02 -9.19 -1.41
CA GLU A 39 -14.09 -10.04 -0.64
C GLU A 39 -12.78 -10.32 -1.39
N ARG A 40 -12.84 -10.48 -2.72
CA ARG A 40 -11.66 -10.67 -3.56
C ARG A 40 -10.83 -9.39 -3.61
N LEU A 41 -11.46 -8.24 -3.86
CA LEU A 41 -10.78 -6.95 -3.91
C LEU A 41 -10.07 -6.63 -2.58
N TYR A 42 -10.68 -6.97 -1.44
CA TYR A 42 -10.03 -6.79 -0.14
C TYR A 42 -8.79 -7.68 0.03
N ARG A 43 -8.84 -8.94 -0.40
CA ARG A 43 -7.67 -9.83 -0.39
C ARG A 43 -6.56 -9.30 -1.30
N ASP A 44 -6.90 -8.93 -2.53
CA ASP A 44 -5.93 -8.46 -3.53
C ASP A 44 -5.27 -7.15 -3.07
N ALA A 45 -6.05 -6.22 -2.51
CA ALA A 45 -5.53 -4.96 -1.99
C ALA A 45 -4.54 -5.15 -0.83
N ARG A 46 -4.75 -6.16 0.04
CA ARG A 46 -3.82 -6.49 1.13
C ARG A 46 -2.49 -7.04 0.64
N CYS A 47 -2.47 -7.75 -0.50
CA CYS A 47 -1.23 -8.25 -1.07
C CYS A 47 -0.34 -7.12 -1.63
N GLY A 48 -0.93 -5.99 -2.04
CA GLY A 48 -0.23 -4.88 -2.66
C GLY A 48 0.90 -4.27 -1.82
N SER A 49 0.73 -4.19 -0.50
CA SER A 49 1.74 -3.63 0.41
C SER A 49 2.87 -4.61 0.79
N LEU A 50 2.75 -5.89 0.42
CA LEU A 50 3.68 -6.96 0.81
C LEU A 50 4.62 -7.41 -0.32
N MET A 51 4.44 -6.90 -1.54
CA MET A 51 5.22 -7.35 -2.69
C MET A 51 6.56 -6.61 -2.80
N LEU A 52 7.64 -7.38 -2.79
CA LEU A 52 8.97 -6.87 -3.14
C LEU A 52 9.02 -6.46 -4.63
N PRO A 53 9.83 -5.47 -5.00
CA PRO A 53 10.76 -4.71 -4.16
C PRO A 53 10.17 -3.44 -3.51
N TRP A 54 8.83 -3.28 -3.47
CA TRP A 54 8.15 -2.06 -3.05
C TRP A 54 7.11 -2.31 -1.97
N THR A 55 7.50 -2.97 -0.88
CA THR A 55 6.62 -3.08 0.29
C THR A 55 6.32 -1.70 0.87
N ALA A 56 5.18 -1.54 1.55
CA ALA A 56 4.76 -0.25 2.10
C ALA A 56 5.81 0.32 3.07
N GLU A 57 6.41 -0.54 3.89
CA GLU A 57 7.49 -0.20 4.83
C GLU A 57 8.76 0.21 4.10
N LEU A 58 9.21 -0.56 3.09
CA LEU A 58 10.41 -0.23 2.32
C LEU A 58 10.25 1.08 1.53
N CYS A 59 9.05 1.40 1.07
CA CYS A 59 8.78 2.67 0.39
C CYS A 59 8.95 3.86 1.36
N ILE A 60 8.44 3.76 2.59
CA ILE A 60 8.63 4.80 3.61
C ILE A 60 10.10 4.90 4.01
N ASP A 61 10.75 3.76 4.29
CA ASP A 61 12.15 3.72 4.74
C ASP A 61 13.09 4.38 3.72
N ARG A 62 12.96 3.99 2.44
CA ARG A 62 13.74 4.58 1.35
C ARG A 62 13.43 6.06 1.14
N LEU A 63 12.15 6.45 1.24
CA LEU A 63 11.77 7.86 1.13
C LEU A 63 12.38 8.68 2.27
N GLY A 64 12.36 8.16 3.50
CA GLY A 64 12.96 8.80 4.68
C GLY A 64 14.46 8.97 4.52
N ARG A 65 15.17 7.91 4.10
CA ARG A 65 16.61 7.97 3.84
C ARG A 65 16.95 8.99 2.76
N ASP A 66 16.26 8.97 1.62
CA ASP A 66 16.49 9.90 0.52
C ASP A 66 16.17 11.37 0.87
N CYS A 67 15.32 11.61 1.86
CA CYS A 67 15.01 12.94 2.37
C CYS A 67 16.01 13.45 3.42
N LEU A 68 16.63 12.54 4.19
CA LEU A 68 17.54 12.87 5.28
C LEU A 68 19.01 12.94 4.85
N TYR A 69 19.43 12.08 3.91
CA TYR A 69 20.83 11.97 3.48
C TYR A 69 21.02 12.46 2.05
N ALA A 70 22.11 13.19 1.82
CA ALA A 70 22.64 13.42 0.49
C ALA A 70 23.18 12.11 -0.11
N LYS A 71 23.36 12.10 -1.43
CA LYS A 71 23.87 10.93 -2.14
C LYS A 71 25.29 10.59 -1.67
N GLY A 72 25.44 9.43 -1.03
CA GLY A 72 26.72 8.93 -0.51
C GLY A 72 27.03 9.35 0.93
N GLU A 73 26.13 10.11 1.58
CA GLU A 73 26.24 10.46 2.99
C GLU A 73 25.89 9.24 3.88
N THR A 74 26.65 9.10 4.95
CA THR A 74 26.56 8.04 5.95
C THR A 74 26.39 8.65 7.34
N ASP A 75 26.02 7.84 8.32
CA ASP A 75 25.78 8.26 9.71
C ASP A 75 27.06 8.56 10.53
N ASP A 76 28.22 8.42 9.91
CA ASP A 76 29.55 8.67 10.48
C ASP A 76 30.00 10.14 10.27
#